data_AF-A0A399ZEP4-F1
#
_entry.id   AF-A0A399ZEP4-F1
#
_cell.length_a   1.000
_cell.length_b   1.000
_cell.length_c   1.000
_cell.angle_alpha   90.00
_cell.angle_beta   90.00
_cell.angle_gamma   90.00
#
_symmetry.space_group_name_H-M   'P 1'
#
loop_
_entity.id
_entity.type
_entity.pdbx_description
1 polymer ?
#
loop_
_entity_poly.entity_id
_entity_poly.type
_entity_poly.pdbx_seq_one_letter_code
_entity_poly.pdbx_strand_id
1 'polypeptide(L)'
;MSQIEEGGFLKKIGFPVNLCYDSPSMDRKRLLQFLLLNALVSACVTGTILFWYDRNLKATSSAPAYAPLPGLEAGAPASRVDANPGGDLRIVSVVGADNLGAEVVILRYYGAGQVDLSNWQLKDENGNIFLFPSITLVNGGAVQIHTGAGTNTVVDLYWGLSAPVWKSGETASLYDANGKVIVTYKVP
;
A
#
# COMPACT_ATOMS: atom_id res chain seq x y z
N MET A 1 42.56 -10.64 81.32
CA MET A 1 42.62 -12.10 81.07
C MET A 1 41.61 -12.42 79.97
N SER A 2 42.11 -12.80 78.78
CA SER A 2 41.48 -13.60 77.69
C SER A 2 40.08 -13.19 77.17
N GLN A 3 39.91 -12.58 75.98
CA GLN A 3 40.06 -13.07 74.58
C GLN A 3 38.99 -14.07 74.09
N ILE A 4 38.20 -13.57 73.11
CA ILE A 4 37.63 -14.18 71.88
C ILE A 4 36.49 -15.21 71.99
N GLU A 5 35.32 -14.88 71.41
CA GLU A 5 34.84 -15.52 70.16
C GLU A 5 33.69 -14.72 69.54
N GLU A 6 33.99 -14.11 68.38
CA GLU A 6 32.99 -13.74 67.39
C GLU A 6 32.41 -15.00 66.76
N GLY A 7 31.10 -15.06 66.55
CA GLY A 7 30.52 -16.12 65.74
C GLY A 7 29.08 -16.45 66.10
N GLY A 8 28.14 -15.54 65.79
CA GLY A 8 26.75 -15.77 66.19
C GLY A 8 25.69 -14.97 65.47
N PHE A 9 25.87 -14.55 64.22
CA PHE A 9 24.77 -13.89 63.50
C PHE A 9 24.77 -13.94 61.97
N LEU A 10 25.43 -14.89 61.28
CA LEU A 10 25.24 -15.07 59.83
C LEU A 10 25.34 -16.55 59.39
N LYS A 11 24.36 -17.38 59.79
CA LYS A 11 24.20 -18.74 59.23
C LYS A 11 22.74 -19.17 59.15
N LYS A 12 21.98 -18.45 58.33
CA LYS A 12 20.66 -18.77 57.78
C LYS A 12 20.52 -17.74 56.66
N ILE A 13 20.55 -18.05 55.37
CA ILE A 13 20.19 -19.23 54.62
C ILE A 13 20.96 -19.04 53.31
N GLY A 14 21.79 -20.00 52.89
CA GLY A 14 22.46 -19.91 51.59
C GLY A 14 21.39 -19.92 50.49
N PHE A 15 21.31 -18.85 49.71
CA PHE A 15 20.61 -18.88 48.43
C PHE A 15 21.53 -19.59 47.42
N PRO A 16 21.23 -20.82 46.97
CA PRO A 16 21.88 -21.32 45.76
C PRO A 16 21.32 -20.51 44.60
N VAL A 17 22.12 -19.57 44.09
CA VAL A 17 21.91 -19.05 42.73
C VAL A 17 22.34 -20.17 41.79
N ASN A 18 21.48 -21.18 41.64
CA ASN A 18 21.61 -22.20 40.61
C ASN A 18 20.38 -22.02 39.73
N LEU A 19 20.48 -21.11 38.75
CA LEU A 19 19.69 -21.21 37.53
C LEU A 19 20.12 -22.52 36.86
N CYS A 20 19.67 -23.65 37.38
CA CYS A 20 19.62 -24.89 36.65
C CYS A 20 18.57 -24.68 35.55
N TYR A 21 18.99 -24.07 34.46
CA TYR A 21 18.39 -24.35 33.18
C TYR A 21 18.83 -25.77 32.83
N ASP A 22 18.19 -26.75 33.49
CA ASP A 22 18.22 -28.15 33.11
C ASP A 22 17.58 -28.21 31.73
N SER A 23 18.42 -28.01 30.72
CA SER A 23 18.03 -28.19 29.34
C SER A 23 17.85 -29.69 29.19
N PRO A 24 16.62 -30.22 29.04
CA PRO A 24 16.47 -31.62 28.68
C PRO A 24 17.34 -31.84 27.44
N SER A 25 18.21 -32.87 27.45
CA SER A 25 19.02 -33.22 26.28
C SER A 25 18.06 -33.71 25.19
N MET A 26 17.47 -32.77 24.45
CA MET A 26 16.52 -33.06 23.39
C MET A 26 17.32 -33.68 22.26
N ASP A 27 17.08 -34.97 22.00
CA ASP A 27 17.69 -35.72 20.89
C ASP A 27 17.77 -34.83 19.64
N ARG A 28 18.92 -34.78 18.96
CA ARG A 28 19.10 -33.91 17.77
C ARG A 28 17.99 -34.09 16.74
N LYS A 29 17.42 -35.30 16.63
CA LYS A 29 16.25 -35.59 15.78
C LYS A 29 14.99 -34.88 16.26
N ARG A 30 14.73 -34.86 17.57
CA ARG A 30 13.62 -34.12 18.18
C ARG A 30 13.83 -32.62 18.05
N LEU A 31 15.05 -32.12 18.29
CA LEU A 31 15.39 -30.72 18.08
C LEU A 31 15.16 -30.29 16.63
N LEU A 32 15.62 -31.10 15.66
CA LEU A 32 15.38 -30.85 14.24
C LEU A 32 13.88 -30.90 13.90
N GLN A 33 13.12 -31.83 14.48
CA GLN A 33 11.66 -31.88 14.33
C GLN A 33 10.98 -30.61 14.88
N PHE A 34 11.39 -30.13 16.06
CA PHE A 34 10.84 -28.88 16.63
C PHE A 34 11.22 -27.65 15.79
N LEU A 35 12.43 -27.58 15.25
CA LEU A 35 12.85 -26.49 14.38
C LEU A 35 12.09 -26.50 13.04
N LEU A 36 11.93 -27.67 12.42
CA LEU A 36 11.15 -27.81 11.19
C LEU A 36 9.66 -27.51 11.43
N LEU A 37 9.11 -27.95 12.56
CA LEU A 37 7.72 -27.65 12.92
C LEU A 37 7.53 -26.14 13.12
N ASN A 38 8.41 -25.47 13.86
CA ASN A 38 8.34 -24.01 14.05
C ASN A 38 8.55 -23.24 12.74
N ALA A 39 9.47 -23.69 11.89
CA ALA A 39 9.69 -23.09 10.58
C ALA A 39 8.46 -23.24 9.68
N LEU A 40 7.84 -24.42 9.66
CA LEU A 40 6.64 -24.68 8.87
C LEU A 40 5.43 -23.88 9.39
N VAL A 41 5.22 -23.85 10.71
CA VAL A 41 4.16 -23.05 11.32
C VAL A 41 4.35 -21.57 10.99
N SER A 42 5.57 -21.05 11.10
CA SER A 42 5.88 -19.66 10.76
C SER A 42 5.67 -19.36 9.27
N ALA A 43 6.07 -20.29 8.39
CA ALA A 43 5.86 -20.17 6.95
C ALA A 43 4.36 -20.20 6.58
N CYS A 44 3.57 -21.07 7.22
CA CYS A 44 2.12 -21.12 7.03
C CYS A 44 1.43 -19.85 7.54
N VAL A 45 1.82 -19.33 8.70
CA VAL A 45 1.26 -18.08 9.25
C VAL A 45 1.61 -16.90 8.35
N THR A 46 2.87 -16.78 7.92
CA THR A 46 3.30 -15.72 7.00
C THR A 46 2.57 -15.85 5.66
N GLY A 47 2.48 -17.07 5.13
CA GLY A 47 1.80 -17.35 3.87
C GLY A 47 0.29 -17.07 3.91
N THR A 48 -0.39 -17.39 5.02
CA THR A 48 -1.82 -17.07 5.20
C THR A 48 -2.07 -15.58 5.31
N ILE A 49 -1.21 -14.83 6.00
CA ILE A 49 -1.29 -13.37 6.07
C ILE A 49 -1.10 -12.75 4.67
N LEU A 50 -0.07 -13.18 3.94
CA LEU A 50 0.18 -12.71 2.57
C LEU A 50 -0.95 -13.08 1.61
N PHE A 51 -1.47 -14.32 1.70
CA PHE A 51 -2.61 -14.76 0.90
C PHE A 51 -3.88 -13.98 1.23
N TRP A 52 -4.15 -13.71 2.50
CA TRP A 52 -5.32 -12.93 2.90
C TRP A 52 -5.21 -11.46 2.46
N TYR A 53 -4.00 -10.88 2.54
CA TYR A 53 -3.71 -9.54 2.02
C TYR A 53 -3.90 -9.47 0.49
N ASP A 54 -3.34 -10.41 -0.28
CA ASP A 54 -3.50 -10.50 -1.75
C ASP A 54 -4.96 -10.78 -2.15
N ARG A 55 -5.65 -11.67 -1.43
CA ARG A 55 -7.05 -12.03 -1.66
C ARG A 55 -7.98 -10.85 -1.38
N ASN A 56 -7.75 -10.09 -0.31
CA ASN A 56 -8.55 -8.90 0.00
C ASN A 56 -8.32 -7.76 -1.03
N LEU A 57 -7.11 -7.66 -1.59
CA LEU A 57 -6.83 -6.76 -2.72
C LEU A 57 -7.55 -7.22 -4.01
N LYS A 58 -7.58 -8.53 -4.31
CA LYS A 58 -8.24 -9.08 -5.51
C LYS A 58 -9.76 -9.25 -5.40
N ALA A 59 -10.33 -9.27 -4.19
CA ALA A 59 -11.74 -9.64 -3.96
C ALA A 59 -12.78 -8.57 -4.33
N THR A 60 -12.39 -7.37 -4.75
CA THR A 60 -13.37 -6.33 -5.17
C THR A 60 -13.71 -6.41 -6.66
N SER A 61 -13.13 -7.32 -7.44
CA SER A 61 -13.48 -7.50 -8.86
C SER A 61 -14.67 -8.46 -9.04
N SER A 62 -15.82 -8.04 -8.50
CA SER A 62 -17.13 -8.52 -8.93
C SER A 62 -17.89 -7.31 -9.46
N ALA A 63 -17.67 -6.97 -10.74
CA ALA A 63 -18.53 -6.00 -11.39
C ALA A 63 -19.96 -6.56 -11.41
N PRO A 64 -20.99 -5.84 -10.92
CA PRO A 64 -22.34 -6.20 -11.26
C PRO A 64 -22.47 -6.04 -12.78
N ALA A 65 -22.98 -7.08 -13.46
CA ALA A 65 -23.38 -6.97 -14.85
C ALA A 65 -24.54 -5.98 -14.92
N TYR A 66 -24.25 -4.70 -15.17
CA TYR A 66 -25.27 -3.70 -15.44
C TYR A 66 -25.85 -3.98 -16.83
N ALA A 67 -26.97 -4.71 -16.85
CA ALA A 67 -27.85 -4.72 -18.01
C ALA A 67 -28.44 -3.31 -18.19
N PRO A 68 -28.46 -2.73 -19.39
CA PRO A 68 -29.11 -1.44 -19.60
C PRO A 68 -30.62 -1.61 -19.39
N LEU A 69 -31.16 -0.99 -18.34
CA LEU A 69 -32.59 -0.75 -18.21
C LEU A 69 -32.96 0.47 -19.08
N PRO A 70 -33.93 0.35 -20.00
CA PRO A 70 -34.42 1.51 -20.72
C PRO A 70 -35.42 2.29 -19.85
N GLY A 71 -35.12 3.57 -19.67
CA GLY A 71 -36.10 4.59 -19.27
C GLY A 71 -36.20 4.85 -17.77
N LEU A 72 -35.70 6.02 -17.36
CA LEU A 72 -36.50 7.08 -16.73
C LEU A 72 -35.57 8.27 -16.46
N GLU A 73 -35.76 9.32 -17.25
CA GLU A 73 -35.27 10.65 -16.90
C GLU A 73 -35.91 11.10 -15.59
N ALA A 74 -35.11 11.74 -14.74
CA ALA A 74 -35.34 13.07 -14.16
C ALA A 74 -34.93 13.17 -12.69
N GLY A 75 -34.06 14.15 -12.41
CA GLY A 75 -34.18 14.95 -11.19
C GLY A 75 -33.09 14.79 -10.14
N ALA A 76 -31.95 15.44 -10.35
CA ALA A 76 -31.47 16.54 -9.48
C ALA A 76 -30.03 16.91 -9.88
N PRO A 77 -29.72 18.20 -10.12
CA PRO A 77 -28.34 18.64 -10.12
C PRO A 77 -27.88 18.65 -8.67
N ALA A 78 -27.26 17.54 -8.22
CA ALA A 78 -26.36 17.64 -7.09
C ALA A 78 -25.31 18.66 -7.54
N SER A 79 -25.28 19.82 -6.87
CA SER A 79 -24.28 20.85 -7.08
C SER A 79 -22.91 20.20 -6.96
N ARG A 80 -22.34 19.78 -8.10
CA ARG A 80 -20.91 19.70 -8.27
C ARG A 80 -20.48 21.14 -8.08
N VAL A 81 -20.06 21.46 -6.86
CA VAL A 81 -19.13 22.55 -6.70
C VAL A 81 -18.01 22.16 -7.64
N ASP A 82 -17.91 22.86 -8.76
CA ASP A 82 -16.78 22.80 -9.66
C ASP A 82 -15.58 23.30 -8.85
N ALA A 83 -15.07 22.42 -7.98
CA ALA A 83 -13.83 22.61 -7.27
C ALA A 83 -12.82 22.75 -8.39
N ASN A 84 -12.39 23.98 -8.66
CA ASN A 84 -11.32 24.28 -9.60
C ASN A 84 -10.11 23.42 -9.17
N PRO A 85 -9.87 22.27 -9.80
CA PRO A 85 -9.02 21.25 -9.20
C PRO A 85 -7.54 21.60 -9.37
N GLY A 86 -7.25 22.67 -10.12
CA GLY A 86 -5.90 23.12 -10.48
C GLY A 86 -5.01 23.54 -9.31
N GLY A 87 -5.57 23.83 -8.12
CA GLY A 87 -4.76 24.12 -6.93
C GLY A 87 -4.60 22.95 -5.95
N ASP A 88 -5.59 22.06 -5.97
CA ASP A 88 -5.86 21.12 -4.90
C ASP A 88 -5.52 19.69 -5.26
N LEU A 89 -5.51 19.35 -6.55
CA LEU A 89 -5.09 18.05 -7.04
C LEU A 89 -3.61 18.09 -7.42
N ARG A 90 -2.80 17.19 -6.85
CA ARG A 90 -1.34 17.21 -7.01
C ARG A 90 -0.80 15.82 -7.28
N ILE A 91 0.17 15.77 -8.20
CA ILE A 91 1.05 14.62 -8.35
C ILE A 91 2.06 14.72 -7.20
N VAL A 92 2.01 13.76 -6.28
CA VAL A 92 2.85 13.74 -5.07
C VAL A 92 4.26 13.28 -5.42
N SER A 93 4.34 12.21 -6.20
CA SER A 93 5.61 11.61 -6.61
C SER A 93 5.40 10.66 -7.78
N VAL A 94 6.44 10.53 -8.58
CA VAL A 94 6.64 9.42 -9.53
C VAL A 94 7.81 8.60 -8.99
N VAL A 95 7.58 7.32 -8.71
CA VAL A 95 8.56 6.41 -8.12
C VAL A 95 8.88 5.32 -9.14
N GLY A 96 10.12 4.83 -9.12
CA GLY A 96 10.52 3.69 -9.96
C GLY A 96 10.62 4.01 -11.44
N ALA A 97 11.00 5.25 -11.80
CA ALA A 97 11.31 5.62 -13.18
C ALA A 97 12.32 4.64 -13.80
N ASP A 98 12.15 4.34 -15.09
CA ASP A 98 12.86 3.31 -15.86
C ASP A 98 12.70 1.86 -15.33
N ASN A 99 11.80 1.62 -14.37
CA ASN A 99 11.55 0.28 -13.81
C ASN A 99 10.07 -0.06 -13.78
N LEU A 100 9.60 -0.73 -14.84
CA LEU A 100 8.20 -1.14 -15.02
C LEU A 100 7.53 -1.77 -13.79
N GLY A 101 8.25 -2.58 -13.01
CA GLY A 101 7.70 -3.28 -11.85
C GLY A 101 7.58 -2.41 -10.59
N ALA A 102 8.28 -1.28 -10.54
CA ALA A 102 8.26 -0.32 -9.44
C ALA A 102 7.65 1.03 -9.83
N GLU A 103 7.30 1.19 -11.11
CA GLU A 103 6.89 2.45 -11.68
C GLU A 103 5.46 2.80 -11.30
N VAL A 104 5.32 3.83 -10.46
CA VAL A 104 4.02 4.29 -9.97
C VAL A 104 3.95 5.82 -9.87
N VAL A 105 2.81 6.37 -10.26
CA VAL A 105 2.47 7.78 -10.08
C VAL A 105 1.46 7.90 -8.96
N ILE A 106 1.74 8.74 -7.98
CA ILE A 106 0.85 8.97 -6.84
C ILE A 106 0.15 10.31 -7.04
N LEU A 107 -1.17 10.27 -7.19
CA LEU A 107 -2.03 11.43 -7.32
C LEU A 107 -2.85 11.61 -6.04
N ARG A 108 -2.88 12.84 -5.50
CA ARG A 108 -3.61 13.15 -4.26
C ARG A 108 -4.42 14.41 -4.37
N TYR A 109 -5.63 14.37 -3.80
CA TYR A 109 -6.52 15.52 -3.72
C TYR A 109 -6.51 16.12 -2.31
N TYR A 110 -6.22 17.42 -2.24
CA TYR A 110 -6.15 18.21 -0.99
C TYR A 110 -7.31 19.19 -0.82
N GLY A 111 -8.19 19.30 -1.81
CA GLY A 111 -9.28 20.27 -1.83
C GLY A 111 -10.48 19.83 -1.01
N ALA A 112 -11.35 20.79 -0.70
CA ALA A 112 -12.62 20.47 -0.05
C ALA A 112 -13.56 19.74 -1.02
N GLY A 113 -14.42 18.88 -0.49
CA GLY A 113 -15.41 18.14 -1.29
C GLY A 113 -14.82 16.94 -2.03
N GLN A 114 -15.27 16.76 -3.28
CA GLN A 114 -14.92 15.62 -4.13
C GLN A 114 -14.62 16.08 -5.56
N VAL A 115 -13.72 15.39 -6.24
CA VAL A 115 -13.36 15.62 -7.64
C VAL A 115 -13.56 14.35 -8.46
N ASP A 116 -14.27 14.49 -9.57
CA ASP A 116 -14.51 13.41 -10.54
C ASP A 116 -13.40 13.43 -11.60
N LEU A 117 -12.64 12.34 -11.68
CA LEU A 117 -11.54 12.18 -12.64
C LEU A 117 -11.96 11.40 -13.89
N SER A 118 -13.26 11.17 -14.10
CA SER A 118 -13.76 10.48 -15.29
C SER A 118 -13.26 11.12 -16.57
N ASN A 119 -12.62 10.34 -17.45
CA ASN A 119 -12.05 10.77 -18.73
C ASN A 119 -10.88 11.77 -18.65
N TRP A 120 -10.29 11.93 -17.47
CA TRP A 120 -9.06 12.70 -17.34
C TRP A 120 -7.89 11.96 -17.96
N GLN A 121 -6.81 12.67 -18.25
CA GLN A 121 -5.66 12.11 -18.94
C GLN A 121 -4.37 12.45 -18.21
N LEU A 122 -3.57 11.44 -17.87
CA LEU A 122 -2.18 11.62 -17.47
C LEU A 122 -1.30 11.40 -18.69
N LYS A 123 -0.45 12.37 -19.00
CA LYS A 123 0.44 12.34 -20.18
C LYS A 123 1.88 12.57 -19.77
N ASP A 124 2.79 11.93 -20.47
CA ASP A 124 4.23 12.21 -20.40
C ASP A 124 4.66 13.17 -21.53
N GLU A 125 5.97 13.45 -21.61
CA GLU A 125 6.55 14.24 -22.71
C GLU A 125 6.65 13.44 -24.03
N ASN A 126 6.60 12.11 -24.00
CA ASN A 126 6.72 11.25 -25.17
C ASN A 126 5.37 10.94 -25.86
N GLY A 127 4.26 11.42 -25.31
CA GLY A 127 2.91 11.26 -25.87
C GLY A 127 2.18 10.00 -25.40
N ASN A 128 2.69 9.28 -24.40
CA ASN A 128 1.95 8.22 -23.72
C ASN A 128 0.80 8.84 -22.94
N ILE A 129 -0.41 8.30 -23.12
CA ILE A 129 -1.63 8.80 -22.45
C ILE A 129 -2.27 7.67 -21.64
N PHE A 130 -2.46 7.93 -20.35
CA PHE A 130 -3.30 7.12 -19.48
C PHE A 130 -4.66 7.79 -19.31
N LEU A 131 -5.74 7.07 -19.61
CA LEU A 131 -7.12 7.55 -19.45
C LEU A 131 -7.68 7.07 -18.11
N PHE A 132 -8.12 8.01 -17.27
CA PHE A 132 -8.72 7.66 -16.00
C PHE A 132 -10.11 7.05 -16.20
N PRO A 133 -10.41 5.91 -15.55
CA PRO A 133 -11.77 5.39 -15.49
C PRO A 133 -12.65 6.32 -14.64
N SER A 134 -13.94 5.99 -14.53
CA SER A 134 -14.84 6.72 -13.65
C SER A 134 -14.49 6.51 -12.18
N ILE A 135 -13.72 7.45 -11.63
CA ILE A 135 -13.26 7.46 -10.25
C ILE A 135 -13.44 8.86 -9.66
N THR A 136 -13.80 8.90 -8.39
CA THR A 136 -13.97 10.14 -7.63
C THR A 136 -13.01 10.15 -6.46
N LEU A 137 -12.23 11.21 -6.31
CA LEU A 137 -11.39 11.45 -5.13
C LEU A 137 -12.10 12.39 -4.17
N VAL A 138 -12.10 12.04 -2.89
CA VAL A 138 -12.57 12.90 -1.80
C VAL A 138 -11.39 13.61 -1.15
N ASN A 139 -11.65 14.57 -0.26
CA ASN A 139 -10.60 15.25 0.51
C ASN A 139 -9.62 14.26 1.15
N GLY A 140 -8.31 14.45 0.88
CA GLY A 140 -7.24 13.58 1.37
C GLY A 140 -7.10 12.24 0.62
N GLY A 141 -8.02 11.94 -0.30
CA GLY A 141 -8.00 10.75 -1.13
C GLY A 141 -6.81 10.74 -2.09
N ALA A 142 -6.29 9.54 -2.34
CA ALA A 142 -5.17 9.32 -3.23
C ALA A 142 -5.42 8.11 -4.13
N VAL A 143 -4.86 8.15 -5.33
CA VAL A 143 -4.85 7.06 -6.29
C VAL A 143 -3.43 6.86 -6.79
N GLN A 144 -3.07 5.60 -6.99
CA GLN A 144 -1.80 5.16 -7.52
C GLN A 144 -2.01 4.66 -8.94
N ILE A 145 -1.18 5.11 -9.87
CA ILE A 145 -1.23 4.68 -11.27
C ILE A 145 0.05 3.92 -11.55
N HIS A 146 -0.07 2.61 -11.70
CA HIS A 146 1.00 1.68 -12.04
C HIS A 146 1.11 1.59 -13.56
N THR A 147 2.32 1.67 -14.10
CA THR A 147 2.53 1.56 -15.56
C THR A 147 2.31 0.15 -16.07
N GLY A 148 2.64 -0.86 -15.25
CA GLY A 148 2.48 -2.26 -15.60
C GLY A 148 1.03 -2.76 -15.72
N ALA A 149 0.91 -4.05 -16.00
CA ALA A 149 -0.36 -4.75 -16.01
C ALA A 149 -0.87 -5.07 -14.59
N GLY A 150 -2.19 -5.01 -14.43
CA GLY A 150 -2.88 -5.35 -13.18
C GLY A 150 -4.38 -5.17 -13.32
N THR A 151 -5.07 -5.10 -12.19
CA THR A 151 -6.53 -4.94 -12.16
C THR A 151 -6.88 -3.66 -11.42
N ASN A 152 -7.62 -2.79 -12.09
CA ASN A 152 -8.03 -1.51 -11.51
C ASN A 152 -8.89 -1.71 -10.25
N THR A 153 -8.55 -0.96 -9.21
CA THR A 153 -9.30 -0.79 -7.98
C THR A 153 -9.60 0.70 -7.79
N VAL A 154 -10.26 1.04 -6.69
CA VAL A 154 -10.56 2.45 -6.33
C VAL A 154 -9.31 3.25 -5.91
N VAL A 155 -8.19 2.59 -5.63
CA VAL A 155 -6.94 3.24 -5.17
C VAL A 155 -5.74 2.88 -6.04
N ASP A 156 -5.80 1.78 -6.78
CA ASP A 156 -4.74 1.31 -7.67
C ASP A 156 -5.28 1.20 -9.09
N LEU A 157 -4.70 1.95 -10.01
CA LEU A 157 -5.00 1.91 -11.42
C LEU A 157 -3.79 1.36 -12.17
N TYR A 158 -4.05 0.60 -13.23
CA TYR A 158 -3.02 -0.05 -14.02
C TYR A 158 -3.16 0.36 -15.48
N TRP A 159 -2.06 0.83 -16.06
CA TRP A 159 -2.01 1.24 -17.46
C TRP A 159 -1.97 0.05 -18.40
N GLY A 160 -1.43 -1.10 -17.96
CA GLY A 160 -1.38 -2.29 -18.79
C GLY A 160 -0.27 -2.28 -19.83
N LEU A 161 0.75 -1.44 -19.65
CA LEU A 161 1.89 -1.38 -20.55
C LEU A 161 2.94 -2.44 -20.19
N SER A 162 3.72 -2.84 -21.19
CA SER A 162 4.82 -3.81 -21.07
C SER A 162 6.21 -3.17 -21.03
N ALA A 163 6.27 -1.84 -21.06
CA ALA A 163 7.49 -1.05 -21.02
C ALA A 163 7.31 0.13 -20.06
N PRO A 164 8.39 0.54 -19.36
CA PRO A 164 8.35 1.73 -18.50
C PRO A 164 8.02 2.96 -19.34
N VAL A 165 7.25 3.87 -18.75
CA VAL A 165 6.89 5.15 -19.37
C VAL A 165 7.77 6.24 -18.77
N TRP A 166 7.94 6.22 -17.45
CA TRP A 166 8.56 7.36 -16.77
C TRP A 166 10.09 7.34 -16.78
N LYS A 167 10.69 8.49 -17.03
CA LYS A 167 12.13 8.78 -17.01
C LYS A 167 12.46 9.96 -16.11
N SER A 168 13.59 9.89 -15.43
CA SER A 168 14.10 11.02 -14.66
C SER A 168 14.32 12.26 -15.54
N GLY A 169 13.85 13.41 -15.06
CA GLY A 169 13.98 14.68 -15.75
C GLY A 169 12.93 14.96 -16.83
N GLU A 170 11.92 14.12 -17.01
CA GLU A 170 10.77 14.44 -17.88
C GLU A 170 9.63 15.10 -17.09
N THR A 171 8.54 15.39 -17.78
CA THR A 171 7.37 16.08 -17.23
C THR A 171 6.10 15.25 -17.35
N ALA A 172 5.49 14.95 -16.21
CA ALA A 172 4.14 14.39 -16.12
C ALA A 172 3.11 15.51 -16.10
N SER A 173 2.11 15.45 -16.98
CA SER A 173 1.05 16.43 -17.09
C SER A 173 -0.32 15.79 -16.96
N LEU A 174 -1.15 16.29 -16.07
CA LEU A 174 -2.53 15.85 -15.87
C LEU A 174 -3.49 16.84 -16.53
N TYR A 175 -4.40 16.30 -17.33
CA TYR A 175 -5.42 17.03 -18.06
C TYR A 175 -6.80 16.61 -17.59
N ASP A 176 -7.73 17.55 -17.51
CA ASP A 176 -9.14 17.24 -17.28
C ASP A 176 -9.81 16.64 -18.52
N ALA A 177 -11.08 16.27 -18.38
CA ALA A 177 -11.90 15.72 -19.47
C ALA A 177 -12.05 16.67 -20.67
N ASN A 178 -11.86 17.98 -20.48
CA ASN A 178 -11.91 19.00 -21.54
C ASN A 178 -10.53 19.24 -22.19
N GLY A 179 -9.48 18.55 -21.73
CA GLY A 179 -8.11 18.73 -22.21
C GLY A 179 -7.40 19.96 -21.63
N LYS A 180 -7.90 20.54 -20.54
CA LYS A 180 -7.21 21.62 -19.81
C LYS A 180 -6.15 21.02 -18.87
N VAL A 181 -4.94 21.58 -18.89
CA VAL A 181 -3.89 21.19 -17.93
C VAL A 181 -4.30 21.61 -16.53
N ILE A 182 -4.31 20.65 -15.60
CA ILE A 182 -4.62 20.85 -14.18
C ILE A 182 -3.35 20.92 -13.36
N VAL A 183 -2.43 19.96 -13.54
CA VAL A 183 -1.15 19.92 -12.81
C VAL A 183 -0.04 19.38 -13.70
N THR A 184 1.16 19.89 -13.46
CA THR A 184 2.39 19.45 -14.11
C THR A 184 3.43 19.12 -13.03
N TYR A 185 4.17 18.04 -13.20
CA TYR A 185 5.15 17.53 -12.25
C TYR A 185 6.42 17.11 -12.97
N LYS A 186 7.58 17.53 -12.45
CA LYS A 186 8.89 17.13 -12.96
C LYS A 186 9.33 15.85 -12.28
N VAL A 187 9.56 14.79 -13.06
CA VAL A 187 10.10 13.53 -12.51
C VAL A 187 11.53 13.79 -12.03
N PRO A 188 11.85 13.47 -10.77
CA PRO A 188 13.15 13.76 -10.18
C PRO A 188 14.29 12.94 -10.80
#